data_AF-A0A520HE79-F1
#
_entry.id   AF-A0A520HE79-F1
#
_cell.length_a   1.000
_cell.length_b   1.000
_cell.length_c   1.000
_cell.angle_alpha   90.00
_cell.angle_beta   90.00
_cell.angle_gamma   90.00
#
_symmetry.space_group_name_H-M   'P 1'
#
loop_
_entity.id
_entity.type
_entity.pdbx_description
1 polymer ?
#
loop_
_entity_poly.entity_id
_entity_poly.type
_entity_poly.pdbx_seq_one_letter_code
_entity_poly.pdbx_strand_id
1 'polypeptide(L)'
;MAISSVSPDAARRHLAAFQEGATYFVTRSVLDWRGREWLGYDDNSQFVMPRSEADRLLAKARGDVGLLEIELGIPPGSWAGAVLLRIDIPAPHELNLRLPSGNEAGANACWLPGGLTPFGHSEAVVDRIPLGKYVESPAWNIFPPEPTTGSSTSTAAASSPCCAEAPRSMNSGPN
;
A
#
# COMPACT_ATOMS: atom_id res chain seq x y z
N MET A 1 19.80 -14.62 1.55
CA MET A 1 18.59 -15.15 0.88
C MET A 1 17.54 -15.38 1.96
N ALA A 2 16.53 -14.52 2.05
CA ALA A 2 15.40 -14.76 2.94
C ALA A 2 14.34 -15.56 2.16
N ILE A 3 14.39 -16.89 2.28
CA ILE A 3 13.25 -17.73 1.96
C ILE A 3 12.23 -17.53 3.09
N SER A 4 11.23 -16.68 2.86
CA SER A 4 10.13 -16.49 3.79
C SER A 4 9.47 -17.84 4.08
N SER A 5 9.54 -18.28 5.34
CA SER A 5 9.11 -19.60 5.84
C SER A 5 7.59 -19.73 5.95
N VAL A 6 6.84 -19.29 4.93
CA VAL A 6 5.38 -19.39 4.92
C VAL A 6 4.98 -20.73 4.31
N SER A 7 4.20 -21.51 5.05
CA SER A 7 3.71 -22.80 4.53
C SER A 7 2.78 -22.57 3.33
N PRO A 8 2.73 -23.51 2.37
CA PRO A 8 1.81 -23.39 1.22
C PRO A 8 0.35 -23.19 1.61
N ASP A 9 -0.09 -23.80 2.72
CA ASP A 9 -1.45 -23.61 3.24
C ASP A 9 -1.67 -22.22 3.84
N ALA A 10 -0.68 -21.67 4.55
CA ALA A 10 -0.76 -20.30 5.05
C ALA A 10 -0.80 -19.30 3.89
N ALA A 11 0.02 -19.51 2.87
CA ALA A 11 0.01 -18.70 1.65
C ALA A 11 -1.35 -18.77 0.94
N ARG A 12 -1.90 -19.97 0.75
CA ARG A 12 -3.21 -20.15 0.11
C ARG A 12 -4.34 -19.47 0.89
N ARG A 13 -4.34 -19.57 2.22
CA ARG A 13 -5.34 -18.88 3.08
C ARG A 13 -5.20 -17.37 2.98
N HIS A 14 -3.97 -16.86 2.95
CA HIS A 14 -3.71 -15.42 2.77
C HIS A 14 -4.24 -14.91 1.44
N LEU A 15 -3.89 -15.59 0.35
CA LEU A 15 -4.28 -15.20 -1.00
C LEU A 15 -5.80 -15.34 -1.26
N ALA A 16 -6.52 -16.10 -0.44
CA ALA A 16 -7.97 -16.18 -0.50
C ALA A 16 -8.67 -14.84 -0.18
N ALA A 17 -8.01 -13.91 0.52
CA ALA A 17 -8.54 -12.58 0.78
C ALA A 17 -8.75 -11.76 -0.52
N PHE A 18 -8.05 -12.12 -1.61
CA PHE A 18 -8.06 -11.40 -2.89
C PHE A 18 -9.10 -11.92 -3.89
N GLN A 19 -9.97 -12.86 -3.48
CA GLN A 19 -10.99 -13.45 -4.35
C GLN A 19 -11.97 -12.42 -4.93
N GLU A 20 -12.21 -11.32 -4.21
CA GLU A 20 -13.08 -10.21 -4.66
C GLU A 20 -12.33 -9.12 -5.47
N GLY A 21 -11.05 -9.38 -5.76
CA GLY A 21 -10.16 -8.47 -6.47
C GLY A 21 -9.08 -7.86 -5.57
N ALA A 22 -8.15 -7.18 -6.22
CA ALA A 22 -7.04 -6.49 -5.58
C ALA A 22 -7.10 -5.00 -5.89
N THR A 23 -6.49 -4.19 -5.03
CA THR A 23 -6.44 -2.74 -5.15
C THR A 23 -5.05 -2.25 -4.79
N TYR A 24 -4.61 -1.17 -5.44
CA TYR A 24 -3.54 -0.34 -4.89
C TYR A 24 -3.80 1.14 -5.16
N PHE A 25 -3.07 1.99 -4.43
CA PHE A 25 -3.17 3.44 -4.54
C PHE A 25 -1.93 4.03 -5.21
N VAL A 26 -2.15 5.05 -6.02
CA VAL A 26 -1.08 5.74 -6.75
C VAL A 26 -1.45 7.20 -6.95
N THR A 27 -0.45 8.06 -7.04
CA THR A 27 -0.71 9.47 -7.38
C THR A 27 -0.96 9.62 -8.87
N ARG A 28 -1.82 10.56 -9.26
CA ARG A 28 -2.04 10.93 -10.66
C ARG A 28 -0.74 11.28 -11.38
N SER A 29 0.16 12.00 -10.71
CA SER A 29 1.45 12.40 -11.28
C SER A 29 2.31 11.22 -11.70
N VAL A 30 2.31 10.12 -10.93
CA VAL A 30 3.06 8.90 -11.28
C VAL A 30 2.47 8.23 -12.51
N LEU A 31 1.13 8.13 -12.62
CA LEU A 31 0.49 7.55 -13.79
C LEU A 31 0.66 8.41 -15.04
N ASP A 32 0.64 9.72 -14.91
CA ASP A 32 0.82 10.63 -16.04
C ASP A 32 2.26 10.59 -16.56
N TRP A 33 3.24 10.38 -15.67
CA TRP A 33 4.65 10.21 -16.03
C TRP A 33 4.96 8.82 -16.63
N ARG A 34 4.49 7.73 -16.01
CA ARG A 34 4.78 6.36 -16.45
C ARG A 34 3.89 5.86 -17.59
N GLY A 35 2.74 6.52 -17.80
CA GLY A 35 1.71 6.06 -18.72
C GLY A 35 0.81 4.99 -18.11
N ARG A 36 -0.16 4.55 -18.92
CA ARG A 36 -1.28 3.68 -18.53
C ARG A 36 -1.35 2.35 -19.29
N GLU A 37 -0.41 2.12 -20.19
CA GLU A 37 -0.34 0.90 -20.99
C GLU A 37 0.00 -0.31 -20.12
N TRP A 38 0.92 -0.13 -19.18
CA TRP A 38 1.37 -1.16 -18.25
C TRP A 38 1.67 -0.53 -16.89
N LEU A 39 0.90 -0.91 -15.87
CA LEU A 39 1.09 -0.47 -14.49
C LEU A 39 1.98 -1.44 -13.71
N GLY A 40 2.78 -0.91 -12.78
CA GLY A 40 3.75 -1.68 -12.00
C GLY A 40 5.21 -1.26 -12.23
N TYR A 41 6.12 -1.93 -11.53
CA TYR A 41 7.56 -1.74 -11.61
C TYR A 41 8.19 -2.56 -12.74
N ASP A 42 9.38 -2.14 -13.19
CA ASP A 42 10.06 -2.74 -14.33
C ASP A 42 10.54 -4.18 -14.09
N ASP A 43 10.63 -4.61 -12.83
CA ASP A 43 10.92 -5.99 -12.42
C ASP A 43 9.71 -6.93 -12.51
N ASN A 44 8.64 -6.48 -13.17
CA ASN A 44 7.38 -7.19 -13.31
C ASN A 44 6.65 -7.42 -11.97
N SER A 45 6.67 -6.44 -11.09
CA SER A 45 5.97 -6.49 -9.80
C SER A 45 5.06 -5.28 -9.57
N GLN A 46 3.94 -5.51 -8.89
CA GLN A 46 3.10 -4.47 -8.30
C GLN A 46 2.51 -4.97 -6.98
N PHE A 47 2.76 -4.24 -5.91
CA PHE A 47 2.15 -4.50 -4.61
C PHE A 47 0.67 -4.11 -4.61
N VAL A 48 -0.16 -4.95 -3.98
CA VAL A 48 -1.61 -4.80 -3.92
C VAL A 48 -2.14 -5.28 -2.57
N MET A 49 -3.30 -4.75 -2.17
CA MET A 49 -4.09 -5.20 -1.03
C MET A 49 -5.46 -5.73 -1.47
N PRO A 50 -6.20 -6.50 -0.66
CA PRO A 50 -7.56 -6.90 -0.99
C PRO A 50 -8.46 -5.69 -1.20
N ARG A 51 -9.33 -5.77 -2.21
CA ARG A 51 -10.28 -4.69 -2.52
C ARG A 51 -11.15 -4.31 -1.32
N SER A 52 -11.63 -5.31 -0.58
CA SER A 52 -12.49 -5.11 0.58
C SER A 52 -11.77 -4.44 1.76
N GLU A 53 -10.47 -4.68 1.91
CA GLU A 53 -9.64 -3.97 2.90
C GLU A 53 -9.40 -2.52 2.46
N ALA A 54 -9.16 -2.28 1.17
CA ALA A 54 -9.03 -0.93 0.63
C ALA A 54 -10.32 -0.11 0.85
N ASP A 55 -11.50 -0.71 0.66
CA ASP A 55 -12.79 -0.07 0.93
C ASP A 55 -12.92 0.36 2.40
N ARG A 56 -12.58 -0.55 3.33
CA ARG A 56 -12.62 -0.26 4.78
C ARG A 56 -11.61 0.81 5.16
N LEU A 57 -10.42 0.77 4.58
CA LEU A 57 -9.36 1.72 4.87
C LEU A 57 -9.73 3.13 4.38
N LEU A 58 -10.29 3.27 3.18
CA LEU A 58 -10.83 4.54 2.71
C LEU A 58 -11.97 5.03 3.61
N ALA A 59 -12.90 4.15 3.99
CA ALA A 59 -13.99 4.51 4.91
C ALA A 59 -13.48 4.99 6.29
N LYS A 60 -12.40 4.38 6.80
CA LYS A 60 -11.72 4.77 8.04
C LYS A 60 -11.02 6.12 7.90
N ALA A 61 -10.30 6.32 6.80
CA ALA A 61 -9.49 7.51 6.57
C ALA A 61 -10.32 8.76 6.26
N ARG A 62 -11.51 8.64 5.66
CA ARG A 62 -12.44 9.77 5.45
C ARG A 62 -11.78 11.00 4.77
N GLY A 63 -10.88 10.75 3.81
CA GLY A 63 -10.11 11.78 3.11
C GLY A 63 -8.77 12.15 3.76
N ASP A 64 -8.43 11.58 4.91
CA ASP A 64 -7.12 11.76 5.54
C ASP A 64 -6.06 10.92 4.82
N VAL A 65 -5.30 11.58 3.95
CA VAL A 65 -4.19 10.98 3.21
C VAL A 65 -3.06 10.56 4.15
N GLY A 66 -2.81 11.29 5.23
CA GLY A 66 -1.77 10.95 6.20
C GLY A 66 -2.07 9.65 6.93
N LEU A 67 -3.33 9.40 7.29
CA LEU A 67 -3.73 8.10 7.83
C LEU A 67 -3.51 6.97 6.83
N LEU A 68 -3.83 7.21 5.55
CA LEU A 68 -3.62 6.21 4.50
C LEU A 68 -2.13 5.89 4.31
N GLU A 69 -1.26 6.90 4.35
CA GLU A 69 0.19 6.70 4.31
C GLU A 69 0.67 5.82 5.45
N ILE A 70 0.23 6.11 6.68
CA ILE A 70 0.59 5.34 7.87
C ILE A 70 0.16 3.87 7.70
N GLU A 71 -1.13 3.63 7.45
CA GLU A 71 -1.72 2.29 7.40
C GLU A 71 -1.11 1.40 6.30
N LEU A 72 -0.66 2.01 5.20
CA LEU A 72 -0.02 1.33 4.08
C LEU A 72 1.52 1.31 4.16
N GLY A 73 2.11 1.88 5.22
CA GLY A 73 3.57 1.91 5.37
C GLY A 73 4.29 2.80 4.34
N ILE A 74 3.59 3.81 3.81
CA ILE A 74 4.14 4.83 2.92
C ILE A 74 4.83 5.90 3.79
N PRO A 75 6.02 6.40 3.40
CA PRO A 75 6.69 7.43 4.17
C PRO A 75 5.80 8.67 4.34
N PRO A 76 5.72 9.25 5.57
CA PRO A 76 4.86 10.40 5.83
C PRO A 76 5.12 11.57 4.87
N GLY A 77 4.06 12.12 4.30
CA GLY A 77 4.09 13.25 3.37
C GLY A 77 4.39 12.88 1.91
N SER A 78 4.60 11.60 1.58
CA SER A 78 4.85 11.17 0.19
C SER A 78 3.70 11.50 -0.77
N TRP A 79 2.48 11.57 -0.26
CA TRP A 79 1.24 11.85 -0.98
C TRP A 79 0.60 13.18 -0.57
N ALA A 80 1.27 13.99 0.24
CA ALA A 80 0.76 15.28 0.68
C ALA A 80 0.45 16.19 -0.53
N GLY A 81 -0.78 16.68 -0.61
CA GLY A 81 -1.25 17.53 -1.72
C GLY A 81 -1.40 16.84 -3.07
N ALA A 82 -1.18 15.52 -3.15
CA ALA A 82 -1.32 14.77 -4.39
C ALA A 82 -2.78 14.37 -4.65
N VAL A 83 -3.14 14.27 -5.93
CA VAL A 83 -4.41 13.62 -6.33
C VAL A 83 -4.20 12.12 -6.28
N LEU A 84 -4.83 11.48 -5.31
CA LEU A 84 -4.76 10.03 -5.12
C LEU A 84 -5.78 9.31 -6.01
N LEU A 85 -5.30 8.30 -6.70
CA LEU A 85 -6.09 7.39 -7.53
C LEU A 85 -6.07 6.01 -6.92
N ARG A 86 -7.17 5.30 -7.14
CA ARG A 86 -7.36 3.91 -6.80
C ARG A 86 -7.37 3.11 -8.09
N ILE A 87 -6.58 2.04 -8.11
CA ILE A 87 -6.52 1.09 -9.20
C ILE A 87 -7.08 -0.24 -8.70
N ASP A 88 -8.25 -0.62 -9.21
CA ASP A 88 -8.88 -1.91 -8.92
C ASP A 88 -8.55 -2.92 -10.02
N ILE A 89 -8.20 -4.13 -9.60
CA ILE A 89 -7.83 -5.27 -10.45
C ILE A 89 -8.85 -6.38 -10.16
N PRO A 90 -9.88 -6.56 -11.00
CA PRO A 90 -10.96 -7.51 -10.72
C PRO A 90 -10.50 -8.98 -10.67
N ALA A 91 -9.49 -9.35 -11.48
CA ALA A 91 -9.00 -10.72 -11.62
C ALA A 91 -7.49 -10.82 -11.34
N PRO A 92 -7.03 -10.58 -10.09
CA PRO A 92 -5.61 -10.51 -9.78
C PRO A 92 -4.91 -11.88 -9.93
N HIS A 93 -5.65 -12.99 -9.79
CA HIS A 93 -5.12 -14.34 -9.99
C HIS A 93 -4.65 -14.62 -11.43
N GLU A 94 -5.19 -13.90 -12.42
CA GLU A 94 -4.73 -13.97 -13.81
C GLU A 94 -3.38 -13.24 -14.02
N LEU A 95 -2.96 -12.45 -13.04
CA LEU A 95 -1.73 -11.66 -13.05
C LEU A 95 -0.73 -12.20 -12.03
N ASN A 96 -0.67 -13.52 -11.87
CA ASN A 96 0.33 -14.18 -11.01
C ASN A 96 0.37 -13.65 -9.57
N LEU A 97 -0.80 -13.52 -8.95
CA LEU A 97 -0.95 -13.14 -7.55
C LEU A 97 -0.18 -14.09 -6.64
N ARG A 98 0.73 -13.55 -5.84
CA ARG A 98 1.63 -14.29 -4.95
C ARG A 98 1.99 -13.50 -3.69
N LEU A 99 2.53 -14.19 -2.70
CA LEU A 99 3.13 -13.51 -1.55
C LEU A 99 4.38 -12.72 -1.98
N PRO A 100 4.63 -11.53 -1.40
CA PRO A 100 5.87 -10.82 -1.63
C PRO A 100 7.05 -11.58 -1.04
N SER A 101 8.19 -11.53 -1.73
CA SER A 101 9.46 -12.10 -1.28
C SER A 101 10.34 -11.09 -0.55
N GLY A 102 10.06 -9.79 -0.72
CA GLY A 102 10.89 -8.69 -0.25
C GLY A 102 12.02 -8.31 -1.20
N ASN A 103 12.14 -9.00 -2.35
CA ASN A 103 13.11 -8.68 -3.40
C ASN A 103 12.51 -7.86 -4.55
N GLU A 104 11.22 -7.55 -4.47
CA GLU A 104 10.53 -6.73 -5.47
C GLU A 104 10.96 -5.26 -5.37
N ALA A 105 10.99 -4.54 -6.49
CA ALA A 105 11.43 -3.16 -6.57
C ALA A 105 10.61 -2.18 -5.69
N GLY A 106 9.36 -2.55 -5.38
CA GLY A 106 8.49 -1.80 -4.47
C GLY A 106 8.71 -2.06 -2.98
N ALA A 107 9.50 -3.08 -2.61
CA ALA A 107 9.79 -3.38 -1.21
C ALA A 107 10.68 -2.29 -0.61
N ASN A 108 10.31 -1.78 0.57
CA ASN A 108 11.05 -0.73 1.28
C ASN A 108 11.46 -1.21 2.68
N ALA A 109 12.09 -0.33 3.47
CA ALA A 109 12.54 -0.67 4.83
C ALA A 109 11.41 -1.06 5.81
N CYS A 110 10.15 -0.75 5.47
CA CYS A 110 8.97 -1.11 6.25
C CYS A 110 8.32 -2.43 5.78
N TRP A 111 8.84 -3.07 4.73
CA TRP A 111 8.32 -4.35 4.26
C TRP A 111 8.49 -5.44 5.32
N LEU A 112 7.42 -6.23 5.54
CA LEU A 112 7.41 -7.34 6.48
C LEU A 112 7.19 -8.68 5.76
N PRO A 113 7.92 -9.74 6.14
CA PRO A 113 7.65 -11.07 5.63
C PRO A 113 6.26 -11.55 6.09
N GLY A 114 5.57 -12.27 5.20
CA GLY A 114 4.25 -12.84 5.48
C GLY A 114 3.08 -12.18 4.75
N GLY A 115 3.34 -11.13 3.97
CA GLY A 115 2.31 -10.46 3.17
C GLY A 115 1.39 -9.59 4.02
N LEU A 116 1.95 -8.89 5.00
CA LEU A 116 1.20 -7.93 5.81
C LEU A 116 1.90 -6.58 5.76
N THR A 117 1.13 -5.49 5.69
CA THR A 117 1.68 -4.16 5.95
C THR A 117 2.04 -4.04 7.45
N PRO A 118 2.84 -3.03 7.85
CA PRO A 118 3.16 -2.79 9.27
C PRO A 118 1.95 -2.67 10.21
N PHE A 119 0.78 -2.31 9.67
CA PHE A 119 -0.48 -2.15 10.41
C PHE A 119 -1.44 -3.33 10.23
N GLY A 120 -1.00 -4.42 9.59
CA GLY A 120 -1.72 -5.69 9.54
C GLY A 120 -2.72 -5.83 8.39
N HIS A 121 -2.66 -4.96 7.37
CA HIS A 121 -3.42 -5.15 6.14
C HIS A 121 -2.78 -6.25 5.30
N SER A 122 -3.60 -7.05 4.62
CA SER A 122 -3.12 -8.10 3.73
C SER A 122 -2.45 -7.48 2.50
N GLU A 123 -1.28 -7.99 2.15
CA GLU A 123 -0.45 -7.53 1.04
C GLU A 123 -0.03 -8.72 0.18
N ALA A 124 -0.04 -8.51 -1.13
CA ALA A 124 0.41 -9.46 -2.14
C ALA A 124 1.08 -8.71 -3.29
N VAL A 125 1.68 -9.46 -4.21
CA VAL A 125 2.26 -8.95 -5.45
C VAL A 125 1.57 -9.60 -6.64
N VAL A 126 1.29 -8.80 -7.66
CA VAL A 126 0.92 -9.26 -9.00
C VAL A 126 2.01 -8.87 -9.99
N ASP A 127 1.98 -9.48 -11.17
CA ASP A 127 2.73 -9.03 -12.32
C ASP A 127 2.23 -7.66 -12.81
N ARG A 128 2.97 -7.03 -13.72
CA ARG A 128 2.53 -5.76 -14.33
C ARG A 128 1.16 -5.91 -14.96
N ILE A 129 0.37 -4.86 -14.80
CA ILE A 129 -1.05 -4.89 -15.13
C ILE A 129 -1.24 -4.17 -16.48
N PRO A 130 -1.62 -4.89 -17.56
CA PRO A 130 -1.87 -4.25 -18.84
C PRO A 130 -3.15 -3.42 -18.81
N LEU A 131 -3.23 -2.44 -19.70
CA LEU A 131 -4.47 -1.72 -19.99
C LEU A 131 -5.61 -2.70 -20.28
N GLY A 132 -6.77 -2.43 -19.68
CA GLY A 132 -7.96 -3.29 -19.78
C GLY A 132 -8.05 -4.39 -18.72
N LYS A 133 -7.01 -4.58 -17.90
CA LYS A 133 -7.06 -5.48 -16.71
C LYS A 133 -7.28 -4.74 -15.38
N TYR A 134 -7.44 -3.42 -15.43
CA TYR A 134 -7.71 -2.59 -14.26
C TYR A 134 -8.80 -1.55 -14.51
N VAL A 135 -9.33 -1.00 -13.41
CA VAL A 135 -10.23 0.15 -13.37
C VAL A 135 -9.56 1.26 -12.57
N GLU A 136 -9.38 2.42 -13.20
CA GLU A 136 -8.90 3.64 -12.53
C GLU A 136 -10.09 4.44 -11.99
N SER A 137 -10.00 4.88 -10.74
CA SER A 137 -10.97 5.78 -10.11
C SER A 137 -10.28 6.74 -9.15
N PRO A 138 -10.89 7.88 -8.81
CA PRO A 138 -10.46 8.67 -7.66
C PRO A 138 -10.47 7.81 -6.39
N ALA A 139 -9.46 7.95 -5.52
CA ALA A 139 -9.45 7.23 -4.24
C ALA A 139 -10.65 7.59 -3.36
N TRP A 140 -11.17 8.81 -3.54
CA TRP A 140 -12.36 9.31 -2.88
C TRP A 140 -13.31 9.81 -3.96
N ASN A 141 -14.59 9.46 -3.88
CA ASN A 141 -15.59 10.30 -4.52
C ASN A 141 -15.46 11.68 -3.89
N ILE A 142 -15.21 12.71 -4.70
CA ILE A 142 -14.94 14.09 -4.29
C ILE A 142 -16.17 14.74 -3.60
N PHE A 143 -17.24 13.98 -3.36
CA PHE A 143 -18.38 14.35 -2.54
C PHE A 143 -18.48 13.39 -1.35
N PRO A 144 -17.93 13.74 -0.17
CA PRO A 144 -18.40 13.14 1.07
C PRO A 144 -19.90 13.46 1.23
N PRO A 145 -20.74 12.55 1.78
CA PRO A 145 -21.98 13.00 2.38
C PRO A 145 -21.64 14.05 3.44
N GLU A 146 -22.35 15.18 3.41
CA GLU A 146 -22.17 16.34 4.29
C GLU A 146 -21.80 15.92 5.74
N PRO A 147 -20.81 16.59 6.37
CA PRO A 147 -20.42 16.25 7.72
C PRO A 147 -21.59 16.54 8.66
N THR A 148 -22.15 15.49 9.27
CA THR A 148 -23.01 15.65 10.44
C THR A 148 -22.15 16.24 11.55
N THR A 149 -22.35 17.53 11.83
CA THR A 149 -21.76 18.28 12.94
C THR A 149 -21.81 17.47 14.21
N GLY A 150 -20.65 17.11 14.76
CA GLY A 150 -20.59 16.40 16.02
C GLY A 150 -19.19 15.98 16.44
N SER A 151 -18.65 16.77 17.37
CA SER A 151 -17.67 16.38 18.39
C SER A 151 -16.19 16.42 18.04
N SER A 152 -15.54 17.36 18.72
CA SER A 152 -14.11 17.61 18.85
C SER A 152 -13.34 16.42 19.43
N THR A 153 -12.12 16.18 18.95
CA THR A 153 -11.08 15.58 19.79
C THR A 153 -9.65 15.97 19.38
N SER A 154 -8.98 16.58 20.35
CA SER A 154 -7.55 16.52 20.71
C SER A 154 -6.59 15.75 19.79
N THR A 155 -5.63 16.48 19.23
CA THR A 155 -4.40 16.00 18.60
C THR A 155 -3.50 15.28 19.62
N ALA A 156 -3.15 14.03 19.33
CA ALA A 156 -1.94 13.40 19.85
C ALA A 156 -1.16 12.86 18.65
N ALA A 157 -0.04 13.52 18.33
CA ALA A 157 0.90 13.04 17.32
C ALA A 157 1.59 11.80 17.89
N ALA A 158 1.21 10.62 17.37
CA ALA A 158 1.96 9.40 17.59
C ALA A 158 3.15 9.40 16.63
N SER A 159 4.34 9.71 17.16
CA SER A 159 5.61 9.50 16.46
C SER A 159 5.73 8.02 16.10
N SER A 160 5.69 7.72 14.80
CA SER A 160 5.83 6.36 14.29
C SER A 160 7.27 5.85 14.48
N PRO A 161 7.46 4.65 15.05
CA PRO A 161 8.79 4.09 15.29
C PRO A 161 9.54 3.67 14.01
N CYS A 162 8.88 3.65 12.84
CA CYS A 162 9.55 3.38 11.55
C CYS A 162 10.31 4.60 10.99
N CYS A 163 10.14 5.81 11.55
CA CYS A 163 10.81 7.03 11.11
C CYS A 163 11.74 7.65 12.18
N ALA A 164 12.11 6.91 13.22
CA ALA A 164 13.18 7.37 14.10
C ALA A 164 14.51 7.28 13.33
N GLU A 165 15.16 8.42 13.14
CA GLU A 165 16.51 8.55 12.57
C GLU A 165 17.42 7.40 13.05
N ALA A 166 18.07 6.74 12.10
CA ALA A 166 19.21 5.88 12.40
C ALA A 166 20.18 6.67 13.29
N PRO A 167 20.68 6.10 14.41
CA PRO A 167 21.65 6.80 15.22
C PRO A 167 22.88 7.09 14.35
N ARG A 168 23.19 8.38 14.17
CA ARG A 168 24.47 8.81 13.62
C ARG A 168 25.56 8.16 14.48
N SER A 169 26.32 7.28 13.86
CA SER A 169 27.60 6.80 14.38
C SER A 169 28.46 8.02 14.72
N MET A 170 28.61 8.31 16.01
CA MET A 170 29.67 9.18 16.51
C MET A 170 30.72 8.30 17.16
N ASN A 171 31.57 7.76 16.28
CA ASN A 171 33.01 7.67 16.39
C ASN A 171 33.60 7.52 17.81
N SER A 172 34.01 6.29 18.13
CA SER A 172 35.03 6.01 19.14
C SER A 172 36.40 6.48 18.64
N GLY A 173 37.06 7.38 19.36
CA GLY A 173 38.46 7.76 19.12
C GLY A 173 38.93 8.92 20.03
N PRO A 174 40.21 8.95 20.42
CA PRO A 174 40.58 9.00 21.84
C PRO A 174 41.14 10.34 22.32
N ASN A 175 40.99 10.61 23.63
CA ASN A 175 42.05 11.19 24.48
C ASN A 175 41.72 10.97 25.95
#